data_AF-A0A7H1J741-F1
#
_entry.id   AF-A0A7H1J741-F1
#
_cell.length_a   1.000
_cell.length_b   1.000
_cell.length_c   1.000
_cell.angle_alpha   90.00
_cell.angle_beta   90.00
_cell.angle_gamma   90.00
#
_symmetry.space_group_name_H-M   'P 1'
#
loop_
_entity.id
_entity.type
_entity.pdbx_description
1 polymer ?
#
loop_
_entity_poly.entity_id
_entity_poly.type
_entity_poly.pdbx_seq_one_letter_code
_entity_poly.pdbx_strand_id
1 'polypeptide(L)'
;MKSQDIGLLLKLISLEHQENSSSQDRGIFTWPHDWRDWESHSDDIGQPLLFPTVSSEFRDFAYTTRNLEAETGISKTQISESLRRCIDIGLAKKDRQFGVPRANKKALFEFIISGIKYVFPAKLGEVTRGIGTSFAAPILQNDILSSGELIPVWPDARGTNKGQAVEPLFKSATLAIKKDPDMYAMLALIDSIRLGNARETNIAKDKLKSFLE
;
A
#
# COMPACT_ATOMS: atom_id res chain seq x y z
N MET A 1 -16.06 -6.92 -6.40
CA MET A 1 -14.91 -6.27 -5.75
C MET A 1 -14.17 -5.46 -6.80
N LYS A 2 -13.77 -4.23 -6.48
CA LYS A 2 -12.96 -3.36 -7.34
C LYS A 2 -11.53 -3.28 -6.78
N SER A 3 -10.56 -2.87 -7.58
CA SER A 3 -9.18 -2.84 -7.13
C SER A 3 -8.90 -1.80 -6.04
N GLN A 4 -9.62 -0.67 -6.08
CA GLN A 4 -9.65 0.33 -5.00
C GLN A 4 -10.19 -0.22 -3.66
N ASP A 5 -10.94 -1.34 -3.67
CA ASP A 5 -11.38 -1.98 -2.44
C ASP A 5 -10.18 -2.56 -1.68
N ILE A 6 -9.24 -3.17 -2.41
CA ILE A 6 -7.98 -3.66 -1.85
C ILE A 6 -7.14 -2.48 -1.36
N GLY A 7 -6.98 -1.43 -2.17
CA GLY A 7 -6.23 -0.23 -1.77
C GLY A 7 -6.76 0.40 -0.46
N LEU A 8 -8.08 0.46 -0.28
CA LEU A 8 -8.68 0.96 0.95
C LEU A 8 -8.40 0.03 2.14
N LEU A 9 -8.54 -1.29 1.97
CA LEU A 9 -8.26 -2.25 3.05
C LEU A 9 -6.80 -2.18 3.51
N LEU A 10 -5.85 -2.05 2.59
CA LEU A 10 -4.44 -1.86 2.93
C LEU A 10 -4.23 -0.56 3.70
N LYS A 11 -4.91 0.53 3.31
CA LYS A 11 -4.82 1.80 4.07
C LYS A 11 -5.36 1.64 5.50
N LEU A 12 -6.45 0.91 5.70
CA LEU A 12 -6.98 0.65 7.04
C LEU A 12 -5.97 -0.12 7.91
N ILE A 13 -5.20 -1.04 7.31
CA ILE A 13 -4.15 -1.80 8.01
C ILE A 13 -2.97 -0.89 8.37
N SER A 14 -2.52 -0.04 7.44
CA SER A 14 -1.48 0.96 7.71
C SER A 14 -1.91 1.91 8.84
N LEU A 15 -3.15 2.40 8.85
CA LEU A 15 -3.64 3.24 9.94
C LEU A 15 -3.68 2.49 11.28
N GLU A 16 -4.02 1.20 11.28
CA GLU A 16 -4.00 0.36 12.48
C GLU A 16 -2.56 0.17 13.00
N HIS A 17 -1.56 0.03 12.12
CA HIS A 17 -0.16 0.01 12.54
C HIS A 17 0.26 1.35 13.14
N GLN A 18 -0.10 2.47 12.51
CA GLN A 18 0.21 3.82 12.99
C GLN A 18 -0.42 4.11 14.36
N GLU A 19 -1.58 3.53 14.67
CA GLU A 19 -2.18 3.60 16.01
C GLU A 19 -1.38 2.86 17.08
N ASN A 20 -0.83 1.69 16.71
CA ASN A 20 -0.14 0.79 17.63
C ASN A 20 1.35 1.13 17.78
N SER A 21 1.95 1.78 16.77
CA SER A 21 3.32 2.29 16.85
C SER A 21 3.39 3.47 17.81
N SER A 22 3.99 3.26 18.98
CA SER A 22 4.47 4.36 19.82
C SER A 22 5.37 5.26 18.99
N SER A 23 5.41 6.58 19.27
CA SER A 23 6.21 7.56 18.51
C SER A 23 7.70 7.17 18.31
N GLN A 24 8.24 6.23 19.10
CA GLN A 24 9.59 5.65 18.99
C GLN A 24 9.70 4.43 18.05
N ASP A 25 8.63 3.66 17.81
CA ASP A 25 8.63 2.43 17.00
C ASP A 25 8.22 2.66 15.54
N ARG A 26 8.02 3.93 15.14
CA ARG A 26 7.80 4.33 13.73
C ARG A 26 8.95 3.92 12.79
N GLY A 27 10.02 3.30 13.31
CA GLY A 27 11.28 2.98 12.63
C GLY A 27 11.62 1.49 12.49
N ILE A 28 10.71 0.54 12.75
CA ILE A 28 11.02 -0.90 12.59
C ILE A 28 10.31 -1.51 11.36
N PHE A 29 10.39 -0.83 10.23
CA PHE A 29 10.58 -1.53 8.95
C PHE A 29 11.71 -0.77 8.25
N THR A 30 12.84 -1.44 8.14
CA THR A 30 14.16 -0.94 7.73
C THR A 30 14.17 -0.49 6.27
N TRP A 31 13.51 0.62 5.98
CA TRP A 31 13.86 1.43 4.82
C TRP A 31 15.13 2.20 5.19
N PRO A 32 16.06 2.48 4.26
CA PRO A 32 16.96 3.61 4.44
C PRO A 32 16.09 4.80 4.82
N HIS A 33 16.42 5.52 5.91
CA HIS A 33 15.60 6.62 6.43
C HIS A 33 15.31 7.70 5.35
N ASP A 34 16.08 7.65 4.26
CA ASP A 34 16.06 8.54 3.11
C ASP A 34 15.54 7.90 1.81
N TRP A 35 14.92 6.70 1.83
CA TRP A 35 14.40 6.08 0.59
C TRP A 35 13.31 6.94 -0.04
N ARG A 36 13.64 7.57 -1.17
CA ARG A 36 12.72 8.31 -2.03
C ARG A 36 13.07 8.05 -3.48
N ASP A 37 12.29 7.21 -4.13
CA ASP A 37 12.34 7.02 -5.59
C ASP A 37 11.59 8.12 -6.34
N TRP A 38 11.40 9.31 -5.74
CA TRP A 38 10.74 10.43 -6.41
C TRP A 38 11.30 11.78 -6.00
N GLU A 39 11.33 12.71 -6.95
CA GLU A 39 11.68 14.10 -6.70
C GLU A 39 10.56 14.80 -5.91
N SER A 40 10.94 15.52 -4.84
CA SER A 40 10.02 16.34 -4.04
C SER A 40 10.16 17.80 -4.45
N HIS A 41 9.08 18.45 -4.88
CA HIS A 41 9.04 19.91 -4.99
C HIS A 41 8.49 20.53 -3.70
N SER A 42 8.90 21.76 -3.40
CA SER A 42 8.47 22.55 -2.22
C SER A 42 6.95 22.63 -2.04
N ASP A 43 6.19 22.45 -3.12
CA ASP A 43 4.73 22.56 -3.14
C ASP A 43 4.01 21.25 -2.72
N ASP A 44 4.74 20.13 -2.59
CA ASP A 44 4.19 18.84 -2.09
C ASP A 44 4.09 18.80 -0.56
N ILE A 45 4.59 19.82 0.15
CA ILE A 45 4.33 20.01 1.58
C ILE A 45 2.90 20.54 1.70
N GLY A 46 1.93 19.65 1.48
CA GLY A 46 0.60 19.85 2.05
C GLY A 46 0.78 20.26 3.51
N GLN A 47 0.01 21.26 3.94
CA GLN A 47 0.06 21.77 5.33
C GLN A 47 0.22 20.58 6.29
N PRO A 48 1.22 20.57 7.18
CA PRO A 48 1.41 19.47 8.10
C PRO A 48 0.09 19.33 8.87
N LEU A 49 -0.65 18.27 8.54
CA LEU A 49 -1.86 17.92 9.28
C LEU A 49 -1.37 17.66 10.70
N LEU A 50 -1.82 18.48 11.64
CA LEU A 50 -1.52 18.33 13.05
C LEU A 50 -1.93 16.91 13.44
N PHE A 51 -0.95 16.01 13.55
CA PHE A 51 -1.18 14.66 14.03
C PHE A 51 -1.56 14.76 15.49
N PRO A 52 -2.78 14.34 15.88
CA PRO A 52 -3.18 14.42 17.27
C PRO A 52 -2.29 13.49 18.10
N THR A 53 -1.71 14.01 19.19
CA THR A 53 -0.83 13.25 20.08
C THR A 53 -1.60 12.24 20.94
N VAL A 54 -2.93 12.39 21.02
CA VAL A 54 -3.83 11.52 21.77
C VAL A 54 -4.46 10.47 20.83
N SER A 55 -4.37 9.19 21.21
CA SER A 55 -4.80 8.07 20.36
C SER A 55 -6.28 8.11 19.95
N SER A 56 -7.17 8.70 20.78
CA SER A 56 -8.58 8.90 20.42
C SER A 56 -8.76 9.94 19.32
N GLU A 57 -8.10 11.09 19.44
CA GLU A 57 -8.15 12.16 18.44
C GLU A 57 -7.55 11.71 17.10
N PHE A 58 -6.49 10.88 17.16
CA PHE A 58 -5.95 10.25 15.95
C PHE A 58 -7.01 9.44 15.22
N ARG A 59 -7.75 8.55 15.91
CA ARG A 59 -8.80 7.72 15.28
C ARG A 59 -9.90 8.57 14.67
N ASP A 60 -10.37 9.58 15.40
CA ASP A 60 -11.45 10.46 14.96
C ASP A 60 -11.08 11.28 13.72
N PHE A 61 -9.80 11.56 13.52
CA PHE A 61 -9.30 12.22 12.33
C PHE A 61 -8.98 11.24 11.19
N ALA A 62 -8.18 10.20 11.48
CA ALA A 62 -7.53 9.35 10.50
C ALA A 62 -8.50 8.50 9.67
N TYR A 63 -9.59 8.03 10.29
CA TYR A 63 -10.58 7.14 9.67
C TYR A 63 -11.74 7.88 9.00
N THR A 64 -11.71 9.21 9.00
CA THR A 64 -12.72 10.00 8.28
C THR A 64 -12.60 9.74 6.78
N THR A 65 -13.74 9.76 6.07
CA THR A 65 -13.74 9.65 4.60
C THR A 65 -12.92 10.76 3.94
N ARG A 66 -12.87 11.95 4.56
CA ARG A 66 -12.03 13.07 4.13
C ARG A 66 -10.55 12.74 4.23
N ASN A 67 -10.10 12.21 5.36
CA ASN A 67 -8.69 11.87 5.53
C ASN A 67 -8.29 10.68 4.64
N LEU A 68 -9.13 9.65 4.56
CA LEU A 68 -8.91 8.51 3.67
C LEU A 68 -8.80 8.94 2.20
N GLU A 69 -9.62 9.91 1.75
CA GLU A 69 -9.50 10.48 0.40
C GLU A 69 -8.18 11.22 0.22
N ALA A 70 -7.80 12.06 1.18
CA ALA A 70 -6.54 12.81 1.12
C ALA A 70 -5.33 11.86 1.05
N GLU A 71 -5.35 10.77 1.81
CA GLU A 71 -4.27 9.79 1.91
C GLU A 71 -4.19 8.85 0.72
N THR A 72 -5.32 8.42 0.17
CA THR A 72 -5.36 7.39 -0.89
C THR A 72 -5.62 7.94 -2.29
N GLY A 73 -6.14 9.16 -2.41
CA GLY A 73 -6.67 9.72 -3.65
C GLY A 73 -7.97 9.06 -4.15
N ILE A 74 -8.55 8.13 -3.38
CA ILE A 74 -9.85 7.50 -3.69
C ILE A 74 -10.96 8.46 -3.26
N SER A 75 -11.92 8.75 -4.14
CA SER A 75 -12.98 9.71 -3.82
C SER A 75 -13.83 9.27 -2.62
N LYS A 76 -14.40 10.23 -1.87
CA LYS A 76 -15.29 9.93 -0.71
C LYS A 76 -16.40 8.93 -1.06
N THR A 77 -17.05 9.09 -2.20
CA THR A 77 -18.12 8.18 -2.66
C THR A 77 -17.59 6.77 -2.87
N GLN A 78 -16.44 6.63 -3.53
CA GLN A 78 -15.81 5.33 -3.74
C GLN A 78 -15.35 4.68 -2.44
N ILE A 79 -14.87 5.47 -1.47
CA ILE A 79 -14.53 4.99 -0.12
C ILE A 79 -15.76 4.44 0.58
N SER A 80 -16.87 5.19 0.63
CA SER A 80 -18.11 4.74 1.27
C SER A 80 -18.67 3.48 0.61
N GLU A 81 -18.68 3.40 -0.72
CA GLU A 81 -19.09 2.19 -1.44
C GLU A 81 -18.17 1.00 -1.19
N SER A 82 -16.86 1.24 -1.17
CA SER A 82 -15.84 0.23 -0.90
C SER A 82 -16.00 -0.35 0.51
N LEU A 83 -16.12 0.50 1.54
CA LEU A 83 -16.35 0.06 2.91
C LEU A 83 -17.61 -0.81 3.00
N ARG A 84 -18.73 -0.38 2.41
CA ARG A 84 -19.97 -1.16 2.39
C ARG A 84 -19.74 -2.54 1.76
N ARG A 85 -19.18 -2.59 0.54
CA ARG A 85 -18.89 -3.86 -0.15
C ARG A 85 -17.99 -4.76 0.68
N CYS A 86 -16.91 -4.23 1.25
CA CYS A 86 -15.94 -5.00 2.04
C CYS A 86 -16.55 -5.53 3.34
N ILE A 87 -17.42 -4.77 3.98
CA ILE A 87 -18.16 -5.23 5.17
C ILE A 87 -19.13 -6.35 4.79
N ASP A 88 -19.89 -6.18 3.71
CA ASP A 88 -20.90 -7.15 3.25
C ASP A 88 -20.30 -8.54 2.96
N ILE A 89 -19.06 -8.58 2.46
CA ILE A 89 -18.33 -9.82 2.13
C ILE A 89 -17.35 -10.28 3.22
N GLY A 90 -17.32 -9.61 4.38
CA GLY A 90 -16.48 -9.99 5.53
C GLY A 90 -14.98 -9.67 5.41
N LEU A 91 -14.58 -8.85 4.43
CA LEU A 91 -13.21 -8.33 4.31
C LEU A 91 -12.93 -7.12 5.20
N ALA A 92 -13.97 -6.45 5.70
CA ALA A 92 -13.85 -5.42 6.72
C ALA A 92 -14.93 -5.61 7.79
N LYS A 93 -14.70 -5.04 8.96
CA LYS A 93 -15.66 -4.98 10.07
C LYS A 93 -15.60 -3.64 10.76
N LYS A 94 -16.70 -3.22 11.36
CA LYS A 94 -16.68 -2.09 12.29
C LYS A 94 -16.12 -2.58 13.62
N ASP A 95 -15.08 -1.93 14.12
CA ASP A 95 -14.53 -2.24 15.41
C ASP A 95 -15.57 -1.97 16.52
N ARG A 96 -15.69 -2.89 17.47
CA ARG A 96 -16.71 -2.81 18.53
C ARG A 96 -16.36 -1.80 19.61
N GLN A 97 -15.07 -1.58 19.85
CA GLN A 97 -14.59 -0.71 20.92
C GLN A 97 -14.53 0.75 20.47
N PHE A 98 -14.04 0.99 19.25
CA PHE A 98 -13.76 2.32 18.73
C PHE A 98 -14.70 2.77 17.62
N GLY A 99 -15.49 1.87 17.03
CA GLY A 99 -16.46 2.21 15.98
C GLY A 99 -15.86 2.57 14.62
N VAL A 100 -14.54 2.42 14.45
CA VAL A 100 -13.82 2.66 13.19
C VAL A 100 -13.77 1.40 12.32
N PRO A 101 -13.66 1.51 10.98
CA PRO A 101 -13.51 0.34 10.13
C PRO A 101 -12.13 -0.32 10.31
N ARG A 102 -12.12 -1.65 10.34
CA ARG A 102 -10.93 -2.50 10.41
C ARG A 102 -10.97 -3.53 9.30
N ALA A 103 -9.84 -3.75 8.63
CA ALA A 103 -9.72 -4.81 7.65
C ALA A 103 -9.66 -6.17 8.36
N ASN A 104 -10.23 -7.19 7.73
CA ASN A 104 -10.03 -8.57 8.13
C ASN A 104 -8.71 -9.06 7.53
N LYS A 105 -7.60 -8.82 8.23
CA LYS A 105 -6.22 -9.15 7.82
C LYS A 105 -6.09 -10.58 7.27
N LYS A 106 -6.66 -11.57 7.97
CA LYS A 106 -6.62 -12.99 7.57
C LYS A 106 -7.34 -13.25 6.25
N ALA A 107 -8.59 -12.78 6.12
CA ALA A 107 -9.38 -12.99 4.90
C ALA A 107 -8.79 -12.23 3.70
N LEU A 108 -8.27 -11.02 3.93
CA LEU A 108 -7.56 -10.26 2.90
C LEU A 108 -6.30 -10.99 2.43
N PHE A 109 -5.48 -11.50 3.36
CA PHE A 109 -4.29 -12.27 3.03
C PHE A 109 -4.63 -13.49 2.17
N GLU A 110 -5.63 -14.29 2.59
CA GLU A 110 -6.09 -15.46 1.85
C GLU A 110 -6.54 -15.11 0.42
N PHE A 111 -7.30 -14.01 0.28
CA PHE A 111 -7.70 -13.49 -1.03
C PHE A 111 -6.49 -13.07 -1.88
N ILE A 112 -5.51 -12.37 -1.29
CA ILE A 112 -4.33 -11.90 -2.01
C ILE A 112 -3.53 -13.09 -2.55
N ILE A 113 -3.19 -14.06 -1.70
CA ILE A 113 -2.30 -15.17 -2.10
C ILE A 113 -2.94 -16.14 -3.10
N SER A 114 -4.28 -16.19 -3.14
CA SER A 114 -5.04 -17.16 -3.94
C SER A 114 -5.61 -16.55 -5.22
N GLY A 115 -6.08 -15.30 -5.15
CA GLY A 115 -6.95 -14.71 -6.17
C GLY A 115 -6.40 -13.47 -6.88
N ILE A 116 -5.52 -12.67 -6.23
CA ILE A 116 -5.19 -11.32 -6.74
C ILE A 116 -4.66 -11.33 -8.17
N LYS A 117 -3.78 -12.29 -8.50
CA LYS A 117 -3.14 -12.39 -9.82
C LYS A 117 -4.11 -12.73 -10.95
N TYR A 118 -5.27 -13.31 -10.62
CA TYR A 118 -6.31 -13.66 -11.59
C TYR A 118 -7.38 -12.58 -11.73
N VAL A 119 -7.74 -11.93 -10.62
CA VAL A 119 -8.78 -10.88 -10.61
C VAL A 119 -8.21 -9.54 -11.08
N PHE A 120 -6.95 -9.25 -10.75
CA PHE A 120 -6.23 -8.03 -11.12
C PHE A 120 -4.88 -8.40 -11.72
N PRO A 121 -4.82 -9.03 -12.91
CA PRO A 121 -3.55 -9.42 -13.51
C PRO A 121 -2.65 -8.20 -13.75
N ALA A 122 -1.35 -8.37 -13.53
CA ALA A 122 -0.34 -7.40 -13.93
C ALA A 122 0.47 -7.98 -15.10
N LYS A 123 1.01 -7.09 -15.93
CA LYS A 123 1.98 -7.43 -16.97
C LYS A 123 3.05 -6.35 -17.02
N LEU A 124 4.25 -6.73 -17.41
CA LEU A 124 5.32 -5.78 -17.72
C LEU A 124 4.99 -5.10 -19.06
N GLY A 125 4.98 -3.78 -19.04
CA GLY A 125 4.67 -2.94 -20.19
C GLY A 125 5.91 -2.30 -20.81
N GLU A 126 5.69 -1.15 -21.44
CA GLU A 126 6.74 -0.34 -22.06
C GLU A 126 7.77 0.18 -21.04
N VAL A 127 8.94 0.55 -21.54
CA VAL A 127 9.97 1.16 -20.69
C VAL A 127 9.61 2.60 -20.41
N THR A 128 9.46 2.94 -19.14
CA THR A 128 9.06 4.26 -18.68
C THR A 128 9.85 4.68 -17.43
N ARG A 129 9.63 5.93 -17.02
CA ARG A 129 10.10 6.48 -15.76
C ARG A 129 9.07 6.19 -14.67
N GLY A 130 9.53 5.80 -13.48
CA GLY A 130 8.62 5.42 -12.41
C GLY A 130 9.29 5.11 -11.08
N ILE A 131 8.47 4.63 -10.16
CA ILE A 131 8.85 4.23 -8.80
C ILE A 131 9.02 2.71 -8.78
N GLY A 132 10.12 2.19 -8.24
CA GLY A 132 10.35 0.74 -8.15
C GLY A 132 9.20 0.00 -7.46
N THR A 133 8.77 -1.13 -8.01
CA THR A 133 7.75 -2.02 -7.42
C THR A 133 8.21 -3.48 -7.48
N SER A 134 7.40 -4.40 -6.94
CA SER A 134 7.64 -5.83 -6.98
C SER A 134 9.05 -6.18 -6.45
N PHE A 135 9.80 -7.04 -7.13
CA PHE A 135 11.15 -7.46 -6.75
C PHE A 135 12.21 -6.35 -6.84
N ALA A 136 11.87 -5.17 -7.37
CA ALA A 136 12.72 -3.99 -7.32
C ALA A 136 12.45 -3.10 -6.12
N ALA A 137 11.42 -3.41 -5.32
CA ALA A 137 11.15 -2.67 -4.10
C ALA A 137 12.17 -3.03 -3.01
N PRO A 138 12.59 -2.06 -2.17
CA PRO A 138 13.56 -2.26 -1.09
C PRO A 138 13.22 -3.38 -0.13
N ILE A 139 11.92 -3.58 0.15
CA ILE A 139 11.42 -4.62 1.04
C ILE A 139 11.85 -6.04 0.61
N LEU A 140 12.25 -6.20 -0.66
CA LEU A 140 12.72 -7.44 -1.26
C LEU A 140 14.18 -7.40 -1.73
N GLN A 141 14.88 -6.27 -1.59
CA GLN A 141 16.21 -6.04 -2.18
C GLN A 141 17.29 -7.00 -1.65
N ASN A 142 17.18 -7.44 -0.39
CA ASN A 142 18.13 -8.38 0.22
C ASN A 142 17.80 -9.85 -0.07
N ASP A 143 16.58 -10.15 -0.51
CA ASP A 143 16.08 -11.51 -0.67
C ASP A 143 16.09 -11.97 -2.13
N ILE A 144 16.09 -11.02 -3.07
CA ILE A 144 16.03 -11.25 -4.51
C ILE A 144 17.13 -10.45 -5.20
N LEU A 145 18.05 -11.16 -5.87
CA LEU A 145 18.99 -10.53 -6.81
C LEU A 145 18.25 -10.23 -8.10
N SER A 146 18.05 -8.94 -8.39
CA SER A 146 17.47 -8.50 -9.65
C SER A 146 18.45 -8.80 -10.79
N SER A 147 18.16 -9.83 -11.59
CA SER A 147 19.05 -10.32 -12.66
C SER A 147 18.78 -9.67 -14.04
N GLY A 148 17.83 -8.72 -14.12
CA GLY A 148 17.43 -8.07 -15.37
C GLY A 148 17.95 -6.63 -15.49
N GLU A 149 18.23 -6.18 -16.72
CA GLU A 149 18.62 -4.79 -17.00
C GLU A 149 17.51 -3.78 -16.69
N LEU A 150 16.24 -4.20 -16.74
CA LEU A 150 15.07 -3.36 -16.51
C LEU A 150 14.27 -3.87 -15.32
N ILE A 151 14.05 -2.98 -14.36
CA ILE A 151 13.24 -3.27 -13.17
C ILE A 151 11.76 -2.95 -13.40
N PRO A 152 10.81 -3.62 -12.71
CA PRO A 152 9.41 -3.22 -12.69
C PRO A 152 9.23 -1.88 -11.97
N VAL A 153 8.48 -0.97 -12.57
CA VAL A 153 8.19 0.35 -12.01
C VAL A 153 6.70 0.69 -12.13
N TRP A 154 6.14 1.34 -11.11
CA TRP A 154 4.89 2.07 -11.27
C TRP A 154 5.15 3.37 -12.05
N PRO A 155 4.51 3.57 -13.21
CA PRO A 155 4.70 4.78 -14.01
C PRO A 155 4.38 6.04 -13.18
N ASP A 156 5.37 6.93 -13.07
CA ASP A 156 5.22 8.19 -12.35
C ASP A 156 6.20 9.21 -12.94
N ALA A 157 5.70 10.37 -13.34
CA ALA A 157 6.53 11.41 -13.96
C ALA A 157 7.67 11.90 -13.04
N ARG A 158 7.50 11.78 -11.72
CA ARG A 158 8.50 12.17 -10.71
C ARG A 158 9.38 11.00 -10.27
N GLY A 159 9.13 9.78 -10.74
CA GLY A 159 9.88 8.59 -10.33
C GLY A 159 11.35 8.65 -10.75
N THR A 160 12.32 8.20 -9.97
CA THR A 160 13.75 8.32 -10.32
C THR A 160 14.27 7.12 -11.11
N ASN A 161 13.53 6.02 -11.15
CA ASN A 161 13.95 4.81 -11.84
C ASN A 161 13.45 4.77 -13.29
N LYS A 162 14.21 4.08 -14.15
CA LYS A 162 13.79 3.68 -15.50
C LYS A 162 13.58 2.17 -15.50
N GLY A 163 12.42 1.73 -15.99
CA GLY A 163 12.04 0.32 -15.90
C GLY A 163 10.81 -0.02 -16.72
N GLN A 164 10.37 -1.27 -16.65
CA GLN A 164 9.14 -1.72 -17.32
C GLN A 164 7.92 -1.32 -16.51
N ALA A 165 6.96 -0.69 -17.19
CA ALA A 165 5.72 -0.24 -16.58
C ALA A 165 4.92 -1.41 -15.99
N VAL A 166 4.48 -1.27 -14.74
CA VAL A 166 3.50 -2.14 -14.10
C VAL A 166 2.27 -1.30 -13.78
N GLU A 167 1.10 -1.72 -14.26
CA GLU A 167 -0.15 -1.05 -13.92
C GLU A 167 -0.40 -1.16 -12.40
N PRO A 168 -0.42 -0.03 -11.66
CA PRO A 168 -0.67 -0.04 -10.23
C PRO A 168 -2.06 -0.63 -9.95
N LEU A 169 -2.22 -1.28 -8.79
CA LEU A 169 -3.48 -1.96 -8.46
C LEU A 169 -4.70 -1.03 -8.58
N PHE A 170 -4.56 0.25 -8.23
CA PHE A 170 -5.59 1.27 -8.43
C PHE A 170 -4.98 2.59 -8.90
N LYS A 171 -5.78 3.42 -9.58
CA LYS A 171 -5.33 4.62 -10.30
C LYS A 171 -4.48 5.59 -9.47
N SER A 172 -4.80 5.77 -8.19
CA SER A 172 -4.13 6.71 -7.28
C SER A 172 -3.08 6.05 -6.38
N ALA A 173 -2.64 4.82 -6.69
CA ALA A 173 -1.68 4.09 -5.86
C ALA A 173 -0.34 4.85 -5.72
N THR A 174 0.20 5.43 -6.80
CA THR A 174 1.46 6.19 -6.74
C THR A 174 1.36 7.45 -5.88
N LEU A 175 0.16 8.02 -5.70
CA LEU A 175 -0.08 9.09 -4.75
C LEU A 175 -0.09 8.56 -3.31
N ALA A 176 -0.76 7.43 -3.08
CA ALA A 176 -0.91 6.84 -1.76
C ALA A 176 0.43 6.38 -1.17
N ILE A 177 1.26 5.70 -1.97
CA ILE A 177 2.55 5.17 -1.51
C ILE A 177 3.55 6.28 -1.13
N LYS A 178 3.44 7.48 -1.73
CA LYS A 178 4.31 8.61 -1.41
C LYS A 178 4.05 9.19 -0.02
N LYS A 179 2.86 8.95 0.52
CA LYS A 179 2.42 9.44 1.84
C LYS A 179 2.58 8.39 2.94
N ASP A 180 2.68 7.13 2.54
CA ASP A 180 2.47 5.99 3.44
C ASP A 180 3.43 4.85 3.06
N PRO A 181 4.56 4.69 3.79
CA PRO A 181 5.54 3.64 3.54
C PRO A 181 4.97 2.22 3.69
N ASP A 182 3.99 2.03 4.58
CA ASP A 182 3.33 0.73 4.77
C ASP A 182 2.49 0.37 3.54
N MET A 183 1.79 1.37 2.98
CA MET A 183 1.09 1.20 1.70
C MET A 183 2.04 0.85 0.56
N TYR A 184 3.21 1.52 0.48
CA TYR A 184 4.25 1.18 -0.49
C TYR A 184 4.66 -0.29 -0.34
N ALA A 185 5.00 -0.71 0.88
CA ALA A 185 5.45 -2.06 1.22
C ALA A 185 4.44 -3.12 0.75
N MET A 186 3.19 -2.97 1.18
CA MET A 186 2.13 -3.93 0.88
C MET A 186 1.83 -4.00 -0.62
N LEU A 187 1.76 -2.85 -1.31
CA LEU A 187 1.48 -2.82 -2.75
C LEU A 187 2.63 -3.44 -3.56
N ALA A 188 3.88 -3.19 -3.18
CA ALA A 188 5.03 -3.80 -3.83
C ALA A 188 5.05 -5.33 -3.63
N LEU A 189 4.76 -5.81 -2.43
CA LEU A 189 4.64 -7.25 -2.16
C LEU A 189 3.51 -7.89 -2.96
N ILE A 190 2.37 -7.20 -3.08
CA ILE A 190 1.25 -7.67 -3.91
C ILE A 190 1.67 -7.75 -5.39
N ASP A 191 2.42 -6.78 -5.91
CA ASP A 191 2.92 -6.84 -7.28
C ASP A 191 3.90 -8.00 -7.49
N SER A 192 4.73 -8.34 -6.50
CA SER A 192 5.55 -9.56 -6.53
C SER A 192 4.73 -10.85 -6.57
N ILE A 193 3.52 -10.86 -5.98
CA ILE A 193 2.59 -11.99 -6.10
C ILE A 193 1.89 -12.01 -7.48
N ARG A 194 1.67 -10.84 -8.08
CA ARG A 194 1.02 -10.70 -9.41
C ARG A 194 1.96 -11.03 -10.57
N LEU A 195 3.25 -10.68 -10.46
CA LEU A 195 4.24 -10.73 -11.54
C LEU A 195 5.36 -11.75 -11.33
N GLY A 196 5.73 -12.02 -10.07
CA GLY A 196 6.96 -12.72 -9.76
C GLY A 196 6.95 -14.19 -10.13
N ASN A 197 8.14 -14.77 -10.26
CA ASN A 197 8.29 -16.21 -10.39
C ASN A 197 7.93 -16.93 -9.07
N ALA A 198 7.99 -18.27 -9.05
CA ALA A 198 7.61 -19.06 -7.89
C ALA A 198 8.40 -18.70 -6.61
N ARG A 199 9.70 -18.40 -6.73
CA ARG A 199 10.55 -18.01 -5.59
C ARG A 199 10.15 -16.64 -5.06
N GLU A 200 10.06 -15.65 -5.94
CA GLU A 200 9.72 -14.27 -5.59
C GLU A 200 8.32 -14.18 -4.98
N THR A 201 7.36 -14.90 -5.56
CA THR A 201 5.99 -15.01 -5.04
C THR A 201 5.96 -15.59 -3.64
N ASN A 202 6.72 -16.65 -3.36
CA ASN A 202 6.74 -17.27 -2.03
C ASN A 202 7.33 -16.33 -0.97
N ILE A 203 8.46 -15.68 -1.26
CA ILE A 203 9.07 -14.69 -0.36
C ILE A 203 8.09 -13.53 -0.12
N ALA A 204 7.42 -13.04 -1.16
CA ALA A 204 6.46 -11.96 -1.03
C ALA A 204 5.24 -12.35 -0.19
N LYS A 205 4.75 -13.60 -0.31
CA LYS A 205 3.67 -14.12 0.54
C LYS A 205 4.07 -14.17 2.01
N ASP A 206 5.27 -14.67 2.31
CA ASP A 206 5.75 -14.78 3.69
C ASP A 206 5.93 -13.40 4.32
N LYS A 207 6.55 -12.46 3.61
CA LYS A 207 6.68 -11.07 4.09
C LYS A 207 5.34 -10.38 4.24
N LEU A 208 4.43 -10.55 3.28
CA LEU A 208 3.11 -9.94 3.36
C LEU A 208 2.35 -10.50 4.57
N LYS A 209 2.47 -11.80 4.87
CA LYS A 209 1.87 -12.38 6.06
C LYS A 209 2.40 -11.73 7.32
N SER A 210 3.72 -11.65 7.48
CA SER A 210 4.35 -11.00 8.65
C SER A 210 4.03 -9.51 8.75
N PHE A 211 3.80 -8.84 7.62
CA PHE A 211 3.41 -7.43 7.60
C PHE A 211 1.95 -7.25 8.03
N LEU A 212 1.07 -8.20 7.70
CA LEU A 212 -0.35 -8.13 8.03
C LEU A 212 -0.67 -8.59 9.45
N GLU A 213 0.15 -9.45 10.07
CA GLU A 213 -0.01 -9.94 11.44
C GLU A 213 0.35 -8.84 12.46
#